data_AF-A0A1E3J6I6-F1
#
_entry.id   AF-A0A1E3J6I6-F1
#
_cell.length_a   1.000
_cell.length_b   1.000
_cell.length_c   1.000
_cell.angle_alpha   90.00
_cell.angle_beta   90.00
_cell.angle_gamma   90.00
#
_symmetry.space_group_name_H-M   'P 1'
#
loop_
_entity.id
_entity.type
_entity.pdbx_description
1 polymer ?
#
loop_
_entity_poly.entity_id
_entity_poly.type
_entity_poly.pdbx_seq_one_letter_code
_entity_poly.pdbx_strand_id
1 'polypeptide(L)'
;MAPIEPLSPLNPISPWPSIPPAPDDSQTPLVEESLPNPTEVYASIAILASYLGFAVYLFWAFVPPTWGWTDWLPDRQWALIVPCWMLVAFILMYWSYGAVIVYNNPSWESPKGLTDPYDNAGPAQAKKND
;
A
#
# COMPACT_ATOMS: atom_id res chain seq x y z
N MET A 1 26.08 47.07 -21.59
CA MET A 1 24.72 46.87 -22.14
C MET A 1 24.66 45.44 -22.66
N ALA A 2 24.14 44.49 -21.88
CA ALA A 2 24.02 43.10 -22.32
C ALA A 2 22.78 42.97 -23.24
N PRO A 3 22.81 42.13 -24.29
CA PRO A 3 21.69 41.98 -25.21
C PRO A 3 20.49 41.39 -24.48
N ILE A 4 19.31 41.93 -24.78
CA ILE A 4 18.03 41.44 -24.25
C ILE A 4 17.74 40.10 -24.94
N GLU A 5 17.85 39.01 -24.20
CA GLU A 5 17.50 37.67 -24.65
C GLU A 5 15.98 37.61 -24.88
N PRO A 6 15.50 37.32 -26.11
CA PRO A 6 14.07 37.29 -26.36
C PRO A 6 13.49 36.06 -25.66
N LEU A 7 12.71 36.31 -24.61
CA LEU A 7 11.94 35.30 -23.87
C LEU A 7 10.94 34.66 -24.84
N SER A 8 11.35 33.55 -25.45
CA SER A 8 10.50 32.75 -26.33
C SER A 8 9.31 32.21 -25.52
N PRO A 9 8.06 32.38 -26.01
CA PRO A 9 6.84 31.98 -25.29
C PRO A 9 6.69 30.46 -25.12
N LEU A 10 7.58 29.66 -25.72
CA LEU A 10 7.62 28.20 -25.63
C LEU A 10 8.58 27.68 -24.55
N ASN A 11 9.25 28.57 -23.80
CA ASN A 11 10.10 28.17 -22.69
C ASN A 11 9.31 28.31 -21.37
N PRO A 12 8.73 27.22 -20.83
CA PRO A 12 7.92 27.32 -19.61
C PRO A 12 8.80 27.71 -18.43
N ILE A 13 8.40 28.76 -17.70
CA ILE A 13 9.02 29.18 -16.42
C ILE A 13 8.69 28.20 -15.27
N SER A 14 7.97 27.11 -15.54
CA SER A 14 7.56 26.17 -14.50
C SER A 14 8.74 25.32 -13.99
N PRO A 15 8.76 24.94 -12.70
CA PRO A 15 9.81 24.08 -12.12
C PRO A 15 9.78 22.62 -12.63
N TRP A 16 8.84 22.30 -13.53
CA TRP A 16 8.57 20.95 -14.00
C TRP A 16 9.42 20.66 -15.24
N PRO A 17 9.97 19.43 -15.36
CA PRO A 17 10.79 19.07 -16.51
C PRO A 17 9.99 19.19 -17.81
N SER A 18 10.65 19.62 -18.87
CA SER A 18 10.08 19.74 -20.21
C SER A 18 9.42 18.42 -20.64
N ILE A 19 8.24 18.51 -21.24
CA ILE A 19 7.58 17.35 -21.85
C ILE A 19 8.53 16.80 -22.92
N PRO A 20 8.86 15.49 -22.91
CA PRO A 20 9.67 14.88 -23.94
C PRO A 20 9.05 15.14 -25.32
N PRO A 21 9.85 15.39 -26.37
CA PRO A 21 9.32 15.55 -27.72
C PRO A 21 8.47 14.33 -28.09
N ALA A 22 7.35 14.57 -28.79
CA ALA A 22 6.53 13.50 -29.33
C ALA A 22 7.45 12.54 -30.10
N PRO A 23 7.34 11.22 -29.87
CA PRO A 23 8.23 10.26 -30.50
C PRO A 23 8.09 10.39 -32.02
N ASP A 24 9.24 10.50 -32.71
CA ASP A 24 9.31 10.22 -34.14
C ASP A 24 8.60 8.89 -34.38
N ASP A 25 7.73 8.82 -35.40
CA ASP A 25 6.89 7.65 -35.75
C ASP A 25 7.67 6.34 -36.03
N SER A 26 8.98 6.32 -35.82
CA SER A 26 9.87 5.15 -35.86
C SER A 26 10.29 4.62 -34.48
N GLN A 27 9.83 5.25 -33.39
CA GLN A 27 9.80 4.69 -32.04
C GLN A 27 8.36 4.79 -31.52
N THR A 28 7.46 4.03 -32.11
CA THR A 28 6.32 3.56 -31.31
C THR A 28 6.95 2.83 -30.12
N PRO A 29 6.79 3.28 -28.85
CA PRO A 29 6.94 2.35 -27.76
C PRO A 29 5.91 1.28 -28.09
N LEU A 30 6.40 0.15 -28.59
CA LEU A 30 5.60 -1.05 -28.79
C LEU A 30 4.79 -1.14 -27.52
N VAL A 31 3.48 -0.94 -27.66
CA VAL A 31 2.46 -1.11 -26.63
C VAL A 31 3.03 -2.13 -25.68
N GLU A 32 3.49 -1.68 -24.51
CA GLU A 32 4.07 -2.55 -23.50
C GLU A 32 3.07 -3.69 -23.40
N GLU A 33 3.51 -4.85 -23.89
CA GLU A 33 2.64 -5.98 -24.20
C GLU A 33 1.75 -6.12 -22.97
N SER A 34 0.43 -6.10 -23.14
CA SER A 34 -0.56 -5.94 -22.06
C SER A 34 -0.66 -7.19 -21.17
N LEU A 35 0.49 -7.78 -20.85
CA LEU A 35 0.67 -8.94 -20.02
C LEU A 35 0.58 -8.45 -18.57
N PRO A 36 -0.35 -8.99 -17.77
CA PRO A 36 -0.50 -8.58 -16.39
C PRO A 36 0.80 -8.81 -15.64
N ASN A 37 1.16 -7.87 -14.76
CA ASN A 37 2.34 -7.98 -13.93
C ASN A 37 2.27 -9.33 -13.18
N PRO A 38 3.34 -10.14 -13.14
CA PRO A 38 3.31 -11.43 -12.43
C PRO A 38 2.77 -11.31 -11.00
N THR A 39 3.07 -10.20 -10.32
CA THR A 39 2.56 -9.89 -8.98
C THR A 39 1.03 -9.83 -8.94
N GLU A 40 0.40 -9.20 -9.93
CA GLU A 40 -1.06 -9.09 -10.03
C GLU A 40 -1.70 -10.45 -10.31
N VAL A 41 -1.05 -11.27 -11.14
CA VAL A 41 -1.51 -12.64 -11.42
C VAL A 41 -1.44 -13.50 -10.15
N TYR A 42 -0.32 -13.50 -9.41
CA TYR A 42 -0.22 -14.25 -8.17
C TYR A 42 -1.15 -13.72 -7.08
N ALA A 43 -1.32 -12.40 -6.96
CA ALA A 43 -2.26 -11.80 -6.03
C ALA A 43 -3.72 -12.21 -6.34
N SER A 44 -4.10 -12.23 -7.62
CA SER A 44 -5.43 -12.65 -8.05
C SER A 44 -5.68 -14.15 -7.77
N ILE A 45 -4.69 -15.01 -8.03
CA ILE A 45 -4.78 -16.45 -7.69
C ILE A 45 -4.86 -16.63 -6.18
N ALA A 46 -4.03 -15.91 -5.41
CA ALA A 46 -3.99 -15.99 -3.95
C ALA A 46 -5.33 -15.57 -3.34
N ILE A 47 -5.95 -14.49 -3.82
CA ILE A 47 -7.23 -14.02 -3.29
C ILE A 47 -8.38 -14.96 -3.69
N LEU A 48 -8.41 -15.46 -4.92
CA LEU A 48 -9.38 -16.46 -5.38
C LEU A 48 -9.27 -17.75 -4.58
N ALA A 49 -8.05 -18.26 -4.38
CA ALA A 49 -7.80 -19.45 -3.57
C ALA A 49 -8.21 -19.25 -2.10
N SER A 50 -7.97 -18.06 -1.55
CA SER A 50 -8.38 -17.71 -0.19
C SER A 50 -9.91 -17.72 -0.04
N TYR A 51 -10.63 -17.10 -0.98
CA TYR A 51 -12.10 -17.11 -0.97
C TYR A 51 -12.67 -18.50 -1.18
N LEU A 52 -12.10 -19.28 -2.11
CA LEU A 52 -12.55 -20.66 -2.36
C LEU A 52 -12.32 -21.54 -1.12
N GLY A 53 -11.14 -21.47 -0.51
CA GLY A 53 -10.84 -22.19 0.73
C GLY A 53 -11.75 -21.77 1.89
N PHE A 54 -12.04 -20.48 2.00
CA PHE A 54 -12.99 -19.97 3.00
C PHE A 54 -14.42 -20.46 2.74
N ALA A 55 -14.88 -20.48 1.50
CA ALA A 55 -16.20 -21.02 1.14
C ALA A 55 -16.30 -22.52 1.46
N VAL A 56 -15.27 -23.30 1.15
CA VAL A 56 -15.19 -24.73 1.52
C VAL A 56 -15.21 -24.91 3.04
N TYR A 57 -14.50 -24.05 3.78
CA TYR A 57 -14.51 -24.05 5.24
C TYR A 57 -15.90 -23.75 5.83
N LEU A 58 -16.60 -22.74 5.31
CA LEU A 58 -17.97 -22.43 5.75
C LEU A 58 -18.95 -23.54 5.39
N PHE A 59 -18.86 -24.06 4.16
CA PHE A 59 -19.67 -25.18 3.73
C PHE A 59 -19.47 -26.37 4.65
N TRP A 60 -18.21 -26.71 4.93
CA TRP A 60 -17.91 -27.71 5.93
C TRP A 60 -18.57 -27.38 7.27
N ALA A 61 -18.37 -26.18 7.83
CA ALA A 61 -18.83 -25.80 9.16
C ALA A 61 -20.36 -25.86 9.36
N PHE A 62 -21.15 -25.48 8.36
CA PHE A 62 -22.62 -25.38 8.48
C PHE A 62 -23.38 -26.61 8.03
N VAL A 63 -22.73 -27.55 7.35
CA VAL A 63 -23.38 -28.74 6.82
C VAL A 63 -23.80 -29.71 7.94
N PRO A 64 -25.02 -30.24 7.92
CA PRO A 64 -25.44 -31.26 8.89
C PRO A 64 -24.63 -32.56 8.70
N PRO A 65 -24.38 -33.32 9.79
CA PRO A 65 -23.57 -34.56 9.75
C PRO A 65 -24.27 -35.75 9.05
N THR A 66 -25.29 -35.49 8.24
CA THR A 66 -26.08 -36.52 7.54
C THR A 66 -25.43 -36.99 6.23
N TRP A 67 -24.31 -36.38 5.82
CA TRP A 67 -23.59 -36.78 4.62
C TRP A 67 -22.34 -37.59 4.99
N GLY A 68 -22.26 -38.84 4.53
CA GLY A 68 -21.19 -39.78 4.89
C GLY A 68 -19.76 -39.38 4.48
N TRP A 69 -19.55 -38.25 3.81
CA TRP A 69 -18.24 -37.66 3.56
C TRP A 69 -17.81 -36.65 4.64
N THR A 70 -18.66 -36.38 5.64
CA THR A 70 -18.33 -35.51 6.78
C THR A 70 -17.85 -36.26 8.03
N ASP A 71 -17.96 -37.59 8.04
CA ASP A 71 -17.59 -38.44 9.18
C ASP A 71 -16.06 -38.52 9.43
N TRP A 72 -15.23 -38.32 8.40
CA TRP A 72 -13.76 -38.32 8.54
C TRP A 72 -13.19 -36.95 8.92
N LEU A 73 -14.03 -35.92 8.96
CA LEU A 73 -13.61 -34.53 9.16
C LEU A 73 -13.55 -34.23 10.67
N PRO A 74 -12.66 -33.32 11.13
CA PRO A 74 -12.48 -33.08 12.55
C PRO A 74 -13.75 -32.53 13.23
N ASP A 75 -13.76 -32.56 14.56
CA ASP A 75 -14.93 -32.16 15.34
C ASP A 75 -15.36 -30.69 15.07
N ARG A 76 -16.66 -30.41 15.18
CA ARG A 76 -17.27 -29.11 14.83
C ARG A 76 -16.79 -27.95 15.69
N GLN A 77 -16.20 -28.22 16.86
CA GLN A 77 -15.56 -27.20 17.70
C GLN A 77 -14.51 -26.37 16.96
N TRP A 78 -13.84 -26.97 15.97
CA TRP A 78 -12.85 -26.27 15.14
C TRP A 78 -13.47 -25.14 14.32
N ALA A 79 -14.76 -25.20 13.99
CA ALA A 79 -15.46 -24.14 13.29
C ALA A 79 -15.48 -22.81 14.08
N LEU A 80 -15.38 -22.89 15.41
CA LEU A 80 -15.35 -21.74 16.31
C LEU A 80 -13.93 -21.39 16.76
N ILE A 81 -13.09 -22.40 17.00
CA ILE A 81 -11.72 -22.20 17.45
C ILE A 81 -10.91 -21.42 16.41
N VAL A 82 -11.01 -21.78 15.12
CA VAL A 82 -10.26 -21.13 14.04
C VAL A 82 -10.53 -19.62 13.95
N PRO A 83 -11.78 -19.13 13.81
CA PRO A 83 -12.04 -17.69 13.74
C PRO A 83 -11.70 -16.96 15.05
N CYS A 84 -11.85 -17.62 16.20
CA CYS A 84 -11.45 -17.05 17.49
C CYS A 84 -9.93 -16.80 17.55
N TRP A 85 -9.12 -17.78 17.15
CA TRP A 85 -7.66 -17.61 17.09
C TRP A 85 -7.21 -16.62 16.03
N MET A 86 -7.90 -16.55 14.88
CA MET A 86 -7.64 -15.51 13.87
C MET A 86 -7.85 -14.11 14.44
N LEU A 87 -8.94 -13.87 15.20
CA LEU A 87 -9.17 -12.60 15.88
C LEU A 87 -8.06 -12.27 16.89
N VAL A 88 -7.63 -13.25 17.70
CA VAL A 88 -6.52 -13.07 18.64
C VAL A 88 -5.23 -12.69 17.88
N ALA A 89 -4.93 -13.36 16.77
CA ALA A 89 -3.76 -13.04 15.95
C ALA A 89 -3.85 -11.61 15.37
N PHE A 90 -5.02 -11.17 14.90
CA PHE A 90 -5.23 -9.79 14.45
C PHE A 90 -5.00 -8.79 15.58
N ILE A 91 -5.54 -9.03 16.77
CA ILE A 91 -5.33 -8.15 17.94
C ILE A 91 -3.85 -8.05 18.28
N LEU A 92 -3.13 -9.19 18.31
CA LEU A 92 -1.70 -9.23 18.57
C LEU A 92 -0.89 -8.50 17.49
N MET A 93 -1.25 -8.64 16.22
CA MET A 93 -0.65 -7.91 15.10
C MET A 93 -0.83 -6.39 15.26
N TYR A 94 -2.04 -5.95 15.63
CA TYR A 94 -2.30 -4.53 15.87
C TYR A 94 -1.52 -3.99 17.07
N TRP A 95 -1.44 -4.77 18.15
CA TRP A 95 -0.65 -4.41 19.33
C TRP A 95 0.84 -4.31 19.02
N SER A 96 1.39 -5.29 18.29
CA SER A 96 2.80 -5.27 17.91
C SER A 96 3.11 -4.11 16.95
N TYR A 97 2.24 -3.87 15.97
CA TYR A 97 2.36 -2.72 15.07
C TYR A 97 2.29 -1.38 15.84
N GLY A 98 1.34 -1.25 16.77
CA GLY A 98 1.24 -0.09 17.66
C GLY A 98 2.50 0.11 18.50
N ALA A 99 3.07 -0.97 19.04
CA ALA A 99 4.33 -0.91 19.79
C ALA A 99 5.50 -0.43 18.91
N VAL A 100 5.59 -0.90 17.67
CA VAL A 100 6.62 -0.46 16.71
C VAL A 100 6.45 1.02 16.36
N ILE A 101 5.22 1.49 16.14
CA ILE A 101 4.95 2.92 15.90
C ILE A 101 5.41 3.75 17.09
N VAL A 102 5.02 3.38 18.30
CA VAL A 102 5.40 4.11 19.53
C VAL A 102 6.91 4.10 19.73
N TYR A 103 7.58 2.98 19.46
CA TYR A 103 9.04 2.87 19.55
C TYR A 103 9.76 3.76 18.54
N ASN A 104 9.21 3.92 17.33
CA ASN A 104 9.81 4.72 16.27
C ASN A 104 9.47 6.22 16.34
N ASN A 105 8.48 6.61 17.15
CA ASN A 105 8.01 7.99 17.22
C ASN A 105 8.98 8.87 18.05
N PRO A 106 9.28 10.13 17.63
CA PRO A 106 10.03 11.07 18.47
C PRO A 106 9.32 11.34 19.81
N SER A 107 10.08 11.82 20.80
CA SER A 107 9.53 12.18 22.11
C SER A 107 8.41 13.22 21.97
N TRP A 108 7.40 13.13 22.83
CA TRP A 108 6.23 14.03 22.85
C TRP A 108 6.60 15.52 23.04
N GLU A 109 7.80 15.79 23.56
CA GLU A 109 8.32 17.15 23.74
C GLU A 109 9.02 17.71 22.48
N SER A 110 9.23 16.89 21.45
CA SER A 110 9.87 17.33 20.21
C SER A 110 8.84 17.85 19.21
N PRO A 111 8.98 19.10 18.70
CA PRO A 111 8.15 19.62 17.62
C PRO A 111 8.20 18.77 16.34
N LYS A 112 9.26 17.94 16.19
CA LYS A 112 9.46 17.02 15.05
C LYS A 112 8.38 15.96 14.90
N GLY A 113 7.59 15.68 15.95
CA GLY A 113 6.43 14.80 15.83
C GLY A 113 5.24 15.43 15.11
N LEU A 114 5.18 16.77 15.06
CA LEU A 114 4.09 17.53 14.44
C LEU A 114 4.52 18.21 13.14
N THR A 115 5.78 18.65 13.03
CA THR A 115 6.28 19.41 11.88
C THR A 115 7.38 18.65 11.14
N ASP A 116 7.22 18.48 9.83
CA ASP A 116 8.24 17.95 8.94
C ASP A 116 9.12 19.11 8.37
N PRO A 117 10.40 18.92 8.02
CA PRO A 117 11.23 19.91 7.31
C PRO A 117 10.62 20.62 6.09
N TYR A 118 9.58 20.08 5.46
CA TYR A 118 8.87 20.72 4.33
C TYR A 118 7.60 21.46 4.77
N ASP A 119 7.30 21.47 6.05
CA ASP A 119 6.11 22.08 6.61
C ASP A 119 6.28 23.60 6.66
N ASN A 120 5.41 24.32 5.97
CA ASN A 120 5.47 25.78 5.80
C ASN A 120 5.05 26.56 7.06
N ALA A 121 4.65 25.86 8.12
CA ALA A 121 4.13 26.39 9.37
C ALA A 121 5.19 26.59 10.47
N GLY A 122 6.46 26.26 10.24
CA GLY A 122 7.57 26.50 11.19
C GLY A 122 8.09 27.94 11.19
N PRO A 123 8.64 28.46 12.31
CA PRO A 123 9.01 29.87 12.43
C PRO A 123 10.09 30.20 11.41
N ALA A 124 9.80 31.17 10.54
CA ALA A 124 10.75 31.73 9.59
C ALA A 124 12.09 31.98 10.29
N GLN A 125 13.09 31.18 9.93
CA GLN A 125 14.52 31.48 9.95
C GLN A 125 14.84 32.67 10.88
N ALA A 126 14.88 32.42 12.20
CA ALA A 126 15.35 33.42 13.15
C ALA A 126 16.87 33.61 12.94
N LYS A 127 17.18 34.46 11.96
CA LYS A 127 18.33 35.35 11.86
C LYS A 127 19.60 34.83 12.53
N LYS A 128 20.44 34.10 11.78
CA LYS A 128 21.86 33.95 12.09
C LYS A 128 22.67 34.93 11.25
N ASN A 129 22.62 36.21 11.63
CA ASN A 129 23.58 37.22 11.23
C ASN A 129 24.17 37.80 12.52
N ASP A 130 25.25 37.18 12.97
CA ASP A 130 26.34 37.80 13.74
C ASP A 130 27.65 37.29 13.14
#